data_AF-A0A2T1GB97-F1
#
_entry.id   AF-A0A2T1GB97-F1
#
_cell.length_a   1.000
_cell.length_b   1.000
_cell.length_c   1.000
_cell.angle_alpha   90.00
_cell.angle_beta   90.00
_cell.angle_gamma   90.00
#
_symmetry.space_group_name_H-M   'P 1'
#
loop_
_entity.id
_entity.type
_entity.pdbx_description
1 polymer ?
#
loop_
_entity_poly.entity_id
_entity_poly.type
_entity_poly.pdbx_seq_one_letter_code
_entity_poly.pdbx_strand_id
1 'polypeptide(L)'
;MTTLQTLLANSTYTSYSYAYPHKTAYRPLDPPAHLSTVWAQEKKEALFLYLHIPFCEMRCGFCNLFTQTNAGEDLVTEYLKTLTREAQQVKAALGESQFARMAIGGGTPTFLNVPELERVFDLAADIMGCLLYTS
;
A
#
# COMPACT_ATOMS: atom_id res chain seq x y z
N MET A 1 -28.11 26.25 -1.46
CA MET A 1 -26.69 26.10 -1.05
C MET A 1 -26.18 24.80 -1.62
N THR A 2 -25.16 24.85 -2.48
CA THR A 2 -24.53 23.66 -3.06
C THR A 2 -23.79 22.92 -1.95
N THR A 3 -24.08 21.62 -1.75
CA THR A 3 -23.40 20.84 -0.72
C THR A 3 -21.95 20.57 -1.13
N LEU A 4 -21.06 20.38 -0.15
CA LEU A 4 -19.67 19.97 -0.40
C LEU A 4 -19.61 18.69 -1.26
N GLN A 5 -20.54 17.76 -1.02
CA GLN A 5 -20.71 16.52 -1.80
C GLN A 5 -20.90 16.83 -3.30
N THR A 6 -21.78 17.77 -3.63
CA THR A 6 -22.10 18.15 -5.01
C THR A 6 -20.93 18.86 -5.70
N LEU A 7 -20.13 19.63 -4.96
CA LEU A 7 -18.92 20.29 -5.47
C LEU A 7 -17.81 19.27 -5.78
N LEU A 8 -17.61 18.28 -4.90
CA LEU A 8 -16.58 17.25 -5.10
C LEU A 8 -16.94 16.29 -6.24
N ALA A 9 -18.22 15.92 -6.38
CA ALA A 9 -18.67 14.98 -7.42
C ALA A 9 -18.39 15.47 -8.86
N ASN A 10 -18.30 16.80 -9.07
CA ASN A 10 -18.11 17.42 -10.39
C ASN A 10 -16.78 18.16 -10.53
N SER A 11 -15.86 18.01 -9.56
CA SER A 11 -14.58 18.71 -9.57
C SER A 11 -13.56 18.01 -10.46
N THR A 12 -12.94 18.74 -11.38
CA THR A 12 -11.75 18.31 -12.14
C THR A 12 -10.52 18.06 -11.26
N TYR A 13 -10.55 18.49 -9.99
CA TYR A 13 -9.48 18.31 -9.01
C TYR A 13 -9.72 17.14 -8.06
N THR A 14 -10.65 16.22 -8.37
CA THR A 14 -10.89 15.01 -7.57
C THR A 14 -9.62 14.20 -7.30
N SER A 15 -8.61 14.32 -8.17
CA SER A 15 -7.31 13.64 -8.04
C SER A 15 -6.17 14.49 -7.48
N TYR A 16 -6.40 15.76 -7.12
CA TYR A 16 -5.33 16.69 -6.66
C TYR A 16 -5.25 16.83 -5.14
N SER A 17 -5.95 15.98 -4.39
CA SER A 17 -5.82 15.90 -2.93
C SER A 17 -4.74 14.87 -2.58
N TYR A 18 -3.58 15.34 -2.12
CA TYR A 18 -2.47 14.49 -1.67
C TYR A 18 -2.90 13.56 -0.51
N ALA A 19 -3.82 14.05 0.33
CA ALA A 19 -4.70 13.30 1.23
C ALA A 19 -5.63 14.32 1.91
N TYR A 20 -6.95 14.12 1.87
CA TYR A 20 -7.90 14.89 2.66
C TYR A 20 -8.94 13.96 3.29
N PRO A 21 -9.12 14.00 4.61
CA PRO A 21 -8.43 14.84 5.59
C PRO A 21 -6.95 14.44 5.78
N HIS A 22 -6.12 15.38 6.23
CA HIS A 22 -4.68 15.14 6.46
C HIS A 22 -4.47 14.04 7.51
N LYS A 23 -3.36 13.30 7.44
CA LYS A 23 -3.05 12.19 8.37
C LYS A 23 -3.07 12.55 9.85
N THR A 24 -2.84 13.83 10.20
CA THR A 24 -2.97 14.32 11.60
C THR A 24 -4.41 14.32 12.11
N ALA A 25 -5.39 14.13 11.23
CA ALA A 25 -6.79 13.94 11.60
C ALA A 25 -7.13 12.47 11.88
N TYR A 26 -6.24 11.51 11.60
CA TYR A 26 -6.52 10.09 11.84
C TYR A 26 -6.70 9.82 13.33
N ARG A 27 -7.75 9.08 13.68
CA ARG A 27 -8.07 8.65 15.05
C ARG A 27 -8.38 7.16 15.02
N PRO A 28 -8.19 6.43 16.12
CA PRO A 28 -8.74 5.09 16.24
C PRO A 28 -10.23 5.09 15.90
N LEU A 29 -10.66 4.10 15.12
CA LEU A 29 -12.07 3.88 14.87
C LEU A 29 -12.69 3.24 16.12
N ASP A 30 -13.78 3.81 16.61
CA ASP A 30 -14.53 3.28 17.74
C ASP A 30 -16.01 3.09 17.34
N PRO A 31 -16.48 1.83 17.19
CA PRO A 31 -15.72 0.58 17.35
C PRO A 31 -14.71 0.34 16.22
N PRO A 32 -13.69 -0.54 16.41
CA PRO A 32 -12.79 -0.93 15.34
C PRO A 32 -13.55 -1.50 14.13
N ALA A 33 -13.22 -1.03 12.92
CA ALA A 33 -13.82 -1.52 11.70
C ALA A 33 -13.01 -2.68 11.11
N HIS A 34 -13.68 -3.75 10.72
CA HIS A 34 -13.06 -4.83 9.94
C HIS A 34 -12.81 -4.39 8.50
N LEU A 35 -11.64 -4.73 7.94
CA LEU A 35 -11.29 -4.39 6.56
C LEU A 35 -12.35 -4.85 5.54
N SER A 36 -12.89 -6.07 5.72
CA SER A 36 -13.95 -6.59 4.85
C SER A 36 -15.21 -5.73 4.85
N THR A 37 -15.58 -5.18 6.01
CA THR A 37 -16.72 -4.26 6.14
C THR A 37 -16.45 -2.94 5.41
N VAL A 38 -15.25 -2.39 5.54
CA VAL A 38 -14.85 -1.14 4.87
C VAL A 38 -14.86 -1.30 3.35
N TRP A 39 -14.37 -2.43 2.85
CA TRP A 39 -14.31 -2.72 1.41
C TRP A 39 -15.60 -3.30 0.80
N ALA A 40 -16.65 -3.53 1.60
CA ALA A 40 -17.86 -4.21 1.15
C ALA A 40 -18.65 -3.42 0.09
N GLN A 41 -18.60 -2.09 0.15
CA GLN A 41 -19.35 -1.20 -0.74
C GLN A 41 -18.45 -0.48 -1.77
N GLU A 42 -17.16 -0.76 -1.74
CA GLU A 42 -16.18 -0.12 -2.61
C GLU A 42 -16.02 -0.87 -3.93
N LYS A 43 -15.71 -0.10 -4.97
CA LYS A 43 -15.37 -0.63 -6.30
C LYS A 43 -13.99 -1.25 -6.28
N LYS A 44 -13.86 -2.47 -6.80
CA LYS A 44 -12.63 -3.28 -6.70
C LYS A 44 -12.11 -3.74 -8.06
N GLU A 45 -12.55 -3.11 -9.14
CA GLU A 45 -12.23 -3.52 -10.52
C GLU A 45 -10.94 -2.87 -11.04
N ALA A 46 -10.39 -1.87 -10.34
CA ALA A 46 -9.20 -1.14 -10.78
C ALA A 46 -8.40 -0.56 -9.59
N LEU A 47 -7.95 -1.43 -8.69
CA LEU A 47 -7.19 -1.04 -7.50
C LEU A 47 -5.73 -0.66 -7.84
N PHE A 48 -5.10 0.11 -6.95
CA PHE A 48 -3.66 0.40 -6.98
C PHE A 48 -2.97 -0.28 -5.81
N LEU A 49 -2.00 -1.16 -6.08
CA LEU A 49 -1.21 -1.84 -5.06
C LEU A 49 0.06 -1.04 -4.76
N TYR A 50 0.25 -0.62 -3.52
CA TYR A 50 1.51 -0.04 -3.07
C TYR A 50 2.18 -0.97 -2.05
N LEU A 51 3.38 -1.44 -2.36
CA LEU A 51 4.20 -2.23 -1.45
C LEU A 51 5.32 -1.33 -0.91
N HIS A 52 5.33 -1.16 0.41
CA HIS A 52 6.32 -0.34 1.09
C HIS A 52 7.53 -1.21 1.48
N ILE A 53 8.75 -0.79 1.14
CA ILE A 53 10.01 -1.40 1.58
C ILE A 53 10.76 -0.33 2.37
N PRO A 54 10.79 -0.39 3.70
CA PRO A 54 11.26 0.72 4.53
C PRO A 54 12.79 0.81 4.63
N PHE A 55 13.57 -0.04 3.97
CA PHE A 55 15.01 -0.14 4.25
C PHE A 55 15.86 0.83 3.44
N CYS A 56 16.84 1.45 4.09
CA CYS A 56 17.88 2.25 3.45
C CYS A 56 19.25 1.86 3.99
N GLU A 57 20.27 1.92 3.13
CA GLU A 57 21.66 1.76 3.56
C GLU A 57 22.07 2.91 4.50
N MET A 58 21.65 4.14 4.20
CA MET A 58 21.96 5.33 4.98
C MET A 58 20.78 6.29 5.11
N ARG A 59 20.81 7.14 6.15
CA ARG A 59 19.78 8.16 6.39
C ARG A 59 20.22 9.48 5.77
N CYS A 60 19.60 9.84 4.64
CA CYS A 60 19.83 11.15 4.03
C CYS A 60 19.20 12.27 4.88
N GLY A 61 19.94 13.36 5.12
CA GLY A 61 19.47 14.48 5.96
C GLY A 61 18.22 15.19 5.43
N PHE A 62 17.94 15.09 4.13
CA PHE A 62 16.75 15.63 3.48
C PHE A 62 15.57 14.64 3.41
N CYS A 63 15.77 13.38 3.81
CA CYS A 63 14.75 12.35 3.64
C CYS A 63 13.62 12.53 4.67
N ASN A 64 12.41 12.74 4.17
CA ASN A 64 11.18 12.79 4.97
C ASN A 64 10.34 11.51 4.84
N LEU A 65 10.85 10.47 4.17
CA LEU A 65 10.17 9.19 4.04
C LEU A 65 10.37 8.38 5.34
N PHE A 66 9.38 7.54 5.63
CA PHE A 66 9.47 6.54 6.69
C PHE A 66 10.46 5.46 6.24
N THR A 67 11.66 5.49 6.80
CA THR A 67 12.72 4.54 6.46
C THR A 67 13.46 4.08 7.71
N GLN A 68 14.02 2.88 7.62
CA GLN A 68 14.80 2.19 8.62
C GLN A 68 16.19 1.95 8.05
N THR A 69 17.21 2.47 8.73
CA THR A 69 18.61 2.20 8.41
C THR A 69 19.17 1.10 9.29
N ASN A 70 20.34 0.56 8.92
CA ASN A 70 21.03 -0.51 9.66
C ASN A 70 20.14 -1.74 9.88
N ALA A 71 19.30 -2.08 8.90
CA ALA A 71 18.52 -3.30 8.93
C ALA A 71 19.44 -4.50 8.63
N GLY A 72 19.61 -5.38 9.61
CA GLY A 72 20.26 -6.67 9.39
C GLY A 72 19.35 -7.64 8.64
N GLU A 73 19.94 -8.71 8.09
CA GLU A 73 19.24 -9.74 7.29
C GLU A 73 18.04 -10.36 8.04
N ASP A 74 18.17 -10.58 9.36
CA ASP A 74 17.08 -11.11 10.20
C ASP A 74 15.86 -10.18 10.19
N LEU A 75 16.06 -8.86 10.27
CA LEU A 75 14.97 -7.89 10.27
C LEU A 75 14.29 -7.83 8.89
N VAL A 76 15.07 -7.88 7.81
CA VAL A 76 14.54 -7.92 6.44
C VAL A 76 13.70 -9.17 6.24
N THR A 77 14.22 -10.32 6.67
CA THR A 77 13.53 -11.61 6.59
C THR A 77 12.20 -11.60 7.35
N GLU A 78 12.20 -11.13 8.60
CA GLU A 78 10.98 -11.04 9.40
C GLU A 78 9.98 -10.01 8.85
N TYR A 79 10.48 -8.93 8.26
CA TYR A 79 9.64 -7.96 7.57
C TYR A 79 8.93 -8.59 6.37
N LEU A 80 9.66 -9.28 5.49
CA LEU A 80 9.07 -9.93 4.30
C LEU A 80 8.09 -11.04 4.67
N LYS A 81 8.35 -11.80 5.74
CA LYS A 81 7.37 -12.76 6.30
C LYS A 81 6.11 -12.04 6.78
N THR A 82 6.26 -10.92 7.46
CA THR A 82 5.13 -10.13 7.97
C THR A 82 4.33 -9.51 6.82
N LEU A 83 5.00 -8.96 5.81
CA LEU A 83 4.39 -8.42 4.59
C LEU A 83 3.58 -9.50 3.85
N THR A 84 4.09 -10.72 3.79
CA THR A 84 3.37 -11.87 3.21
C THR A 84 2.07 -12.16 3.97
N ARG A 85 2.12 -12.18 5.31
CA ARG A 85 0.93 -12.40 6.15
C ARG A 85 -0.09 -11.26 6.03
N GLU A 86 0.39 -10.03 5.93
CA GLU A 86 -0.46 -8.86 5.72
C GLU A 86 -1.17 -8.94 4.37
N ALA A 87 -0.44 -9.24 3.30
CA ALA A 87 -1.00 -9.41 1.95
C ALA A 87 -2.11 -10.46 1.92
N GLN A 88 -1.92 -11.60 2.59
CA GLN A 88 -2.95 -12.64 2.71
C GLN A 88 -4.22 -12.14 3.42
N GLN A 89 -4.07 -11.41 4.52
CA GLN A 89 -5.21 -10.84 5.26
C GLN A 89 -5.94 -9.77 4.45
N VAL A 90 -5.20 -8.89 3.76
CA VAL A 90 -5.77 -7.85 2.92
C VAL A 90 -6.49 -8.47 1.72
N LYS A 91 -5.88 -9.45 1.03
CA LYS A 91 -6.54 -10.14 -0.09
C LYS A 91 -7.82 -10.85 0.36
N ALA A 92 -7.79 -11.53 1.50
CA ALA A 92 -8.98 -12.17 2.06
C ALA A 92 -10.10 -11.16 2.37
N ALA A 93 -9.75 -9.95 2.85
CA ALA A 93 -10.71 -8.89 3.11
C ALA A 93 -11.27 -8.24 1.83
N LEU A 94 -10.45 -8.12 0.78
CA LEU A 94 -10.86 -7.61 -0.53
C LEU A 94 -11.78 -8.58 -1.27
N GLY A 95 -11.50 -9.88 -1.19
CA GLY A 95 -12.16 -10.92 -1.99
C GLY A 95 -11.81 -10.80 -3.48
N GLU A 96 -12.82 -10.94 -4.33
CA GLU A 96 -12.69 -10.69 -5.77
C GLU A 96 -12.30 -9.23 -6.03
N SER A 97 -11.15 -9.03 -6.68
CA SER A 97 -10.57 -7.72 -6.91
C SER A 97 -9.57 -7.75 -8.07
N GLN A 98 -9.47 -6.65 -8.81
CA GLN A 98 -8.52 -6.45 -9.90
C GLN A 98 -7.64 -5.24 -9.63
N PHE A 99 -6.35 -5.35 -9.95
CA PHE A 99 -5.38 -4.28 -9.79
C PHE A 99 -4.99 -3.73 -11.16
N ALA A 100 -5.13 -2.41 -11.35
CA ALA A 100 -4.76 -1.75 -12.60
C ALA A 100 -3.29 -1.31 -12.61
N ARG A 101 -2.69 -1.10 -11.43
CA ARG A 101 -1.34 -0.57 -11.26
C ARG A 101 -0.73 -1.08 -9.96
N MET A 102 0.60 -1.17 -9.91
CA MET A 102 1.32 -1.26 -8.65
C MET A 102 2.56 -0.38 -8.63
N ALA A 103 3.03 -0.07 -7.42
CA ALA A 103 4.31 0.55 -7.19
C ALA A 103 4.98 -0.07 -5.96
N ILE A 104 6.30 -0.16 -6.00
CA ILE A 104 7.14 -0.52 -4.86
C ILE A 104 7.95 0.72 -4.50
N GLY A 105 7.91 1.13 -3.24
CA GLY A 105 8.62 2.32 -2.79
C GLY A 105 8.85 2.31 -1.29
N GLY A 106 9.30 3.43 -0.72
CA GLY A 106 9.54 3.57 0.72
C GLY A 106 10.92 4.11 0.99
N GLY A 107 11.80 3.30 1.57
CA GLY A 107 13.22 3.57 1.54
C GLY A 107 13.78 3.34 0.14
N THR A 108 14.65 2.36 0.03
CA THR A 108 15.31 1.96 -1.21
C THR A 108 14.89 0.52 -1.50
N PRO A 109 13.90 0.27 -2.38
CA PRO A 109 13.47 -1.10 -2.69
C PRO A 109 14.62 -2.01 -3.14
N THR A 110 15.61 -1.44 -3.83
CA THR A 110 16.84 -2.12 -4.27
C THR A 110 17.87 -2.35 -3.14
N PHE A 111 17.51 -2.04 -1.89
CA PHE A 111 18.25 -2.53 -0.72
C PHE A 111 18.09 -4.05 -0.57
N LEU A 112 16.94 -4.59 -0.97
CA LEU A 112 16.71 -6.02 -1.01
C LEU A 112 17.64 -6.69 -2.02
N ASN A 113 18.13 -7.87 -1.67
CA ASN A 113 18.82 -8.71 -2.64
C ASN A 113 17.83 -9.28 -3.67
N VAL A 114 18.36 -9.93 -4.72
CA VAL A 114 17.53 -10.44 -5.82
C VAL A 114 16.45 -11.42 -5.31
N PRO A 115 16.77 -12.47 -4.52
CA PRO A 115 15.74 -13.38 -3.99
C PRO A 115 14.66 -12.69 -3.14
N GLU A 116 15.04 -11.71 -2.34
CA GLU A 116 14.09 -10.95 -1.51
C GLU A 116 13.16 -10.08 -2.37
N LEU A 117 13.69 -9.47 -3.43
CA LEU A 117 12.91 -8.66 -4.35
C LEU A 117 11.98 -9.54 -5.21
N GLU A 118 12.45 -10.70 -5.67
CA GLU A 118 11.62 -11.72 -6.34
C GLU A 118 10.42 -12.09 -5.46
N ARG A 119 10.66 -12.35 -4.18
CA ARG A 119 9.58 -12.64 -3.22
C ARG A 119 8.55 -11.52 -3.10
N VAL A 120 8.94 -10.25 -3.22
CA VAL A 120 8.00 -9.11 -3.22
C VAL A 120 7.14 -9.11 -4.49
N PHE A 121 7.72 -9.44 -5.64
CA PHE A 121 6.99 -9.56 -6.89
C PHE A 121 6.08 -10.79 -6.92
N ASP A 122 6.54 -11.94 -6.43
CA ASP A 122 5.73 -13.16 -6.29
C ASP A 122 4.54 -12.91 -5.37
N LEU A 123 4.74 -12.19 -4.25
CA LEU A 123 3.64 -11.77 -3.39
C LEU A 123 2.61 -10.91 -4.14
N ALA A 124 3.07 -9.96 -4.95
CA ALA A 124 2.17 -9.11 -5.75
C ALA A 124 1.38 -9.93 -6.78
N ALA A 125 2.03 -10.86 -7.47
CA ALA A 125 1.42 -11.70 -8.49
C ALA A 125 0.50 -12.78 -7.88
N ASP A 126 1.05 -13.63 -7.02
CA ASP A 126 0.41 -14.87 -6.57
C ASP A 126 -0.61 -14.65 -5.45
N ILE A 127 -0.35 -13.69 -4.56
CA ILE A 127 -1.25 -13.40 -3.43
C ILE A 127 -2.23 -12.30 -3.82
N MET A 128 -1.72 -11.16 -4.27
CA MET A 128 -2.60 -10.02 -4.58
C MET A 128 -3.32 -10.16 -5.93
N GLY A 129 -2.81 -11.00 -6.84
CA GLY A 129 -3.36 -11.11 -8.20
C GLY A 129 -3.01 -9.89 -9.08
N CYS A 130 -1.95 -9.16 -8.73
CA CYS A 130 -1.49 -8.00 -9.49
C CYS A 130 -0.48 -8.44 -10.55
N LEU A 131 -0.99 -8.83 -11.72
CA LEU A 131 -0.18 -9.19 -12.87
C LEU A 131 0.18 -7.92 -13.66
N LEU A 132 1.42 -7.45 -13.51
CA LEU A 132 1.92 -6.28 -14.26
C LEU A 132 2.14 -6.56 -15.75
N TYR A 133 2.04 -7.82 -16.19
CA TYR A 133 2.03 -8.20 -17.59
C TYR A 133 1.18 -9.48 -17.73
N THR A 134 0.04 -9.38 -18.40
CA THR A 134 -0.52 -10.49 -19.18
C THR A 134 -0.82 -9.95 -20.55
N SER A 135 -0.21 -10.60 -21.54
CA SER A 135 -0.56 -10.47 -22.96
C SER A 135 -1.94 -11.05 -23.22
#